data_AF-A0A7C4MY00-F1
#
_entry.id   AF-A0A7C4MY00-F1
#
_cell.length_a   1.000
_cell.length_b   1.000
_cell.length_c   1.000
_cell.angle_alpha   90.00
_cell.angle_beta   90.00
_cell.angle_gamma   90.00
#
_symmetry.space_group_name_H-M   'P 1'
#
loop_
_entity.id
_entity.type
_entity.pdbx_description
1 polymer ?
#
loop_
_entity_poly.entity_id
_entity_poly.type
_entity_poly.pdbx_seq_one_letter_code
_entity_poly.pdbx_strand_id
1 'polypeptide(L)'
;MAERGSRSINGFELDPPIRAAALMDVVDADGKALGPVFVKCDTSERSLFFLSSLGCSPGRDGGTGFVEIAPILMFLKHSFGDRSWHGVKDYANLTIDDPWLREPYGHVSFSGLCKEAKKARFHATIGFIPYHYNRSEDDAVAVFRECRENLSMSVHGNNHDFREFERAGDHSADEMRILQAVERMNTFQRRTGIPYDRVMIFPRGIFTSDSLRLLKEHNFLATLNATSGPVDVKDRKSDVDEIRGLTLDVANFPSVKRAMLPQGGIDRPVPMSLKSWIAIRLFLDVPVLFATHHDYFKDGMDAFNPVADAVNRAQPEVVWASLGEIARRLYFQRRITEREIEVQAFSSHVMIRNTHPFEMNFKVRKQEDFSIPIQAVKVDGEDHEYHREDGHICVDLAIAPGFERSVQILYGDPSQAVSVDVSESDLQASVIRFLSDFRDNTLSRSPYTEKAVVLFYGLGGVKGVGLGALGMIALGLPVLILLVGRRKRANRPHDPT
;
A
#
# COMPACT_ATOMS: atom_id res chain seq x y z
N MET A 1 -34.15 -18.40 34.11
CA MET A 1 -32.74 -18.10 34.49
C MET A 1 -31.87 -18.84 33.50
N ALA A 2 -31.00 -18.11 32.82
CA ALA A 2 -30.46 -18.43 31.51
C ALA A 2 -29.40 -19.54 31.52
N GLU A 3 -29.56 -20.49 30.59
CA GLU A 3 -28.51 -21.39 30.11
C GLU A 3 -27.42 -20.55 29.42
N ARG A 4 -26.18 -20.67 29.90
CA ARG A 4 -24.99 -20.20 29.16
C ARG A 4 -24.47 -21.37 28.35
N GLY A 5 -24.76 -21.34 27.05
CA GLY A 5 -24.14 -22.23 26.07
C GLY A 5 -22.63 -21.97 25.99
N SER A 6 -21.84 -23.02 26.15
CA SER A 6 -20.43 -23.01 25.78
C SER A 6 -20.34 -23.02 24.25
N ARG A 7 -19.51 -22.15 23.68
CA ARG A 7 -19.02 -22.29 22.31
C ARG A 7 -17.55 -22.64 22.42
N SER A 8 -17.19 -23.84 22.00
CA SER A 8 -15.82 -24.32 21.95
C SER A 8 -15.18 -23.93 20.60
N ILE A 9 -13.92 -23.50 20.65
CA ILE A 9 -13.00 -23.60 19.54
C ILE A 9 -11.73 -24.25 20.14
N ASN A 10 -11.40 -25.44 19.66
CA ASN A 10 -10.27 -26.29 20.09
C ASN A 10 -10.28 -26.68 21.57
N GLY A 11 -10.96 -27.79 21.88
CA GLY A 11 -11.08 -28.35 23.22
C GLY A 11 -9.73 -28.65 23.89
N PHE A 12 -9.29 -27.72 24.74
CA PHE A 12 -8.57 -28.01 25.97
C PHE A 12 -9.47 -27.55 27.12
N GLU A 13 -10.05 -28.48 27.86
CA GLU A 13 -10.62 -28.18 29.17
C GLU A 13 -9.45 -27.99 30.14
N LEU A 14 -9.15 -26.72 30.46
CA LEU A 14 -8.25 -26.40 31.57
C LEU A 14 -9.09 -26.40 32.84
N ASP A 15 -8.93 -27.43 33.67
CA ASP A 15 -9.56 -27.51 34.99
C ASP A 15 -9.16 -26.30 35.87
N PRO A 16 -10.12 -25.56 36.46
CA PRO A 16 -9.78 -24.51 37.42
C PRO A 16 -9.40 -25.09 38.80
N PRO A 17 -8.44 -24.49 39.53
CA PRO A 17 -7.70 -23.29 39.17
C PRO A 17 -6.22 -23.64 38.91
N ILE A 18 -5.82 -23.69 37.64
CA ILE A 18 -4.39 -23.53 37.32
C ILE A 18 -4.01 -22.12 37.77
N ARG A 19 -3.38 -22.00 38.94
CA ARG A 19 -2.71 -20.78 39.37
C ARG A 19 -1.35 -20.74 38.67
N ALA A 20 -1.27 -20.04 37.54
CA ALA A 20 0.02 -19.59 37.03
C ALA A 20 0.54 -18.49 37.97
N ALA A 21 1.58 -18.78 38.74
CA ALA A 21 2.33 -17.74 39.42
C ALA A 21 3.28 -17.09 38.41
N ALA A 22 3.34 -15.76 38.37
CA ALA A 22 4.41 -15.07 37.66
C ALA A 22 5.74 -15.48 38.30
N LEU A 23 6.54 -16.26 37.58
CA LEU A 23 7.85 -16.72 38.06
C LEU A 23 8.87 -15.57 38.12
N MET A 24 8.63 -14.49 37.36
CA MET A 24 9.51 -13.34 37.26
C MET A 24 8.73 -12.12 36.81
N ASP A 25 8.77 -11.02 37.57
CA ASP A 25 8.26 -9.72 37.14
C ASP A 25 9.44 -8.76 36.96
N VAL A 26 9.42 -8.00 35.87
CA VAL A 26 10.33 -6.87 35.71
C VAL A 26 9.63 -5.64 36.25
N VAL A 27 10.17 -5.09 37.33
CA VAL A 27 9.64 -3.91 38.01
C VAL A 27 10.58 -2.73 37.85
N ASP A 28 10.06 -1.51 37.86
CA ASP A 28 10.88 -0.31 37.96
C ASP A 28 11.45 -0.14 39.37
N ALA A 29 12.20 0.94 39.58
CA ALA A 29 12.81 1.26 40.87
C ALA A 29 11.77 1.44 42.00
N ASP A 30 10.50 1.69 41.66
CA ASP A 30 9.39 1.86 42.59
C ASP A 30 8.58 0.58 42.78
N GLY A 31 9.02 -0.55 42.19
CA GLY A 31 8.35 -1.84 42.31
C GLY A 31 7.14 -2.02 41.40
N LYS A 32 6.91 -1.11 40.43
CA LYS A 32 5.81 -1.20 39.47
C LYS A 32 6.20 -2.08 38.29
N ALA A 33 5.36 -3.07 37.96
CA ALA A 33 5.56 -3.94 36.81
C ALA A 33 5.69 -3.12 35.51
N LEU A 34 6.77 -3.37 34.77
CA LEU A 34 7.14 -2.67 33.52
C LEU A 34 6.51 -3.30 32.27
N GLY A 35 5.89 -4.48 32.38
CA GLY A 35 5.17 -5.17 31.31
C GLY A 35 5.38 -6.69 31.31
N PRO A 36 4.69 -7.43 30.43
CA PRO A 36 4.91 -8.87 30.28
C PRO A 36 6.33 -9.15 29.76
N VAL A 37 6.98 -10.14 30.36
CA VAL A 37 8.34 -10.58 29.97
C VAL A 37 8.21 -11.88 29.20
N PHE A 38 8.68 -11.88 27.95
CA PHE A 38 8.83 -13.10 27.16
C PHE A 38 10.31 -13.46 27.06
N VAL A 39 10.69 -14.60 27.66
CA VAL A 39 12.08 -15.07 27.72
C VAL A 39 12.21 -16.36 26.94
N LYS A 40 13.19 -16.40 26.03
CA LYS A 40 13.68 -17.63 25.41
C LYS A 40 15.00 -18.02 26.08
N CYS A 41 15.09 -19.25 26.57
CA CYS A 41 16.32 -19.84 27.09
C CYS A 41 16.69 -21.06 26.24
N ASP A 42 17.86 -21.04 25.62
CA ASP A 42 18.36 -22.17 24.86
C ASP A 42 19.21 -23.06 25.77
N THR A 43 18.82 -24.33 25.86
CA THR A 43 19.63 -25.41 26.45
C THR A 43 20.34 -26.16 25.33
N SER A 44 21.25 -27.09 25.66
CA SER A 44 21.95 -27.91 24.65
C SER A 44 21.01 -28.75 23.77
N GLU A 45 19.80 -29.05 24.24
CA GLU A 45 18.86 -29.94 23.54
C GLU A 45 17.54 -29.25 23.14
N ARG A 46 17.16 -28.17 23.82
CA ARG A 46 15.80 -27.58 23.70
C ARG A 46 15.80 -26.07 23.93
N SER A 47 14.90 -25.37 23.27
CA SER A 47 14.52 -24.00 23.63
C SER A 47 13.35 -24.03 24.63
N LEU A 48 13.50 -23.32 25.75
CA LEU A 48 12.46 -23.09 26.75
C LEU A 48 11.92 -21.66 26.57
N PHE A 49 10.60 -21.52 26.65
CA PHE A 49 9.93 -20.22 26.56
C PHE A 49 9.13 -19.95 27.83
N PHE A 50 9.36 -18.79 28.43
CA PHE A 50 8.67 -18.33 29.63
C PHE A 50 7.95 -17.02 29.33
N LEU A 51 6.68 -16.95 29.75
CA LEU A 51 5.88 -15.74 29.69
C LEU A 51 5.40 -15.43 31.11
N SER A 52 5.84 -14.29 31.67
CA SER A 52 5.61 -13.98 33.09
C SER A 52 4.14 -13.80 33.44
N SER A 53 3.37 -13.12 32.59
CA SER A 53 1.92 -13.05 32.65
C SER A 53 1.36 -12.57 31.31
N LEU A 54 0.19 -13.09 30.90
CA LEU A 54 -0.66 -12.45 29.89
C LEU A 54 -1.55 -11.46 30.63
N GLY A 55 -1.02 -10.30 30.97
CA GLY A 55 -1.84 -9.23 31.52
C GLY A 55 -2.80 -8.73 30.43
N CYS A 56 -4.02 -9.28 30.37
CA CYS A 56 -5.12 -8.66 29.63
C CYS A 56 -5.45 -7.32 30.30
N SER A 57 -4.96 -6.23 29.76
CA SER A 57 -5.59 -4.94 29.97
C SER A 57 -5.82 -4.32 28.61
N PRO A 58 -7.09 -4.23 28.15
CA PRO A 58 -7.39 -3.56 26.90
C PRO A 58 -7.06 -2.08 27.08
N GLY A 59 -5.88 -1.70 26.59
CA GLY A 59 -5.51 -0.30 26.47
C GLY A 59 -6.48 0.36 25.50
N ARG A 60 -7.44 1.12 26.04
CA ARG A 60 -8.33 2.04 25.30
C ARG A 60 -7.58 3.15 24.53
N ASP A 61 -6.25 3.16 24.61
CA ASP A 61 -5.38 4.17 23.99
C ASP A 61 -4.56 3.57 22.84
N GLY A 62 -5.22 3.13 21.76
CA GLY A 62 -4.65 3.02 20.41
C GLY A 62 -3.34 2.22 20.21
N GLY A 63 -2.92 1.44 21.21
CA GLY A 63 -1.71 0.62 21.20
C GLY A 63 -2.04 -0.75 20.64
N THR A 64 -1.35 -1.12 19.57
CA THR A 64 -1.56 -2.32 18.76
C THR A 64 -1.78 -3.57 19.62
N GLY A 65 -2.96 -4.21 19.54
CA GLY A 65 -3.23 -5.53 20.14
C GLY A 65 -2.21 -6.63 19.75
N PHE A 66 -1.30 -6.32 18.83
CA PHE A 66 -0.08 -7.07 18.55
C PHE A 66 0.72 -7.45 19.80
N VAL A 67 0.93 -6.55 20.77
CA VAL A 67 1.79 -6.85 21.94
C VAL A 67 1.23 -8.01 22.76
N GLU A 68 -0.10 -8.14 22.82
CA GLU A 68 -0.78 -9.22 23.54
C GLU A 68 -0.58 -10.59 22.88
N ILE A 69 -0.47 -10.62 21.55
CA ILE A 69 -0.32 -11.86 20.77
C ILE A 69 1.14 -12.16 20.37
N ALA A 70 2.04 -11.17 20.44
CA ALA A 70 3.40 -11.28 19.96
C ALA A 70 4.18 -12.45 20.59
N PRO A 71 4.16 -12.68 21.92
CA PRO A 71 4.85 -13.83 22.52
C PRO A 71 4.40 -15.17 21.95
N ILE A 72 3.10 -15.33 21.71
CA ILE A 72 2.51 -16.56 21.16
C ILE A 72 2.96 -16.73 19.71
N LEU A 73 2.89 -15.67 18.89
CA LEU A 73 3.35 -15.71 17.50
C LEU A 73 4.85 -16.01 17.41
N MET A 74 5.67 -15.42 18.29
CA MET A 74 7.11 -15.67 18.35
C MET A 74 7.40 -17.14 18.69
N PHE A 75 6.70 -17.71 19.68
CA PHE A 75 6.81 -19.12 20.03
C PHE A 75 6.42 -20.03 18.86
N LEU A 76 5.30 -19.76 18.18
CA LEU A 76 4.83 -20.57 17.06
C LEU A 76 5.80 -20.51 15.88
N LYS A 77 6.23 -19.31 15.48
CA LYS A 77 7.22 -19.15 14.40
C LYS A 77 8.53 -19.86 14.72
N HIS A 78 9.04 -19.75 15.95
CA HIS A 78 10.25 -20.45 16.36
C HIS A 78 10.09 -21.97 16.36
N SER A 79 8.98 -22.48 16.90
CA SER A 79 8.79 -23.92 17.14
C SER A 79 8.48 -24.70 15.86
N PHE A 80 7.79 -24.09 14.91
CA PHE A 80 7.33 -24.76 13.69
C PHE A 80 8.10 -24.33 12.43
N GLY A 81 8.86 -23.24 12.48
CA GLY A 81 9.67 -22.77 11.34
C GLY A 81 8.85 -22.68 10.06
N ASP A 82 9.33 -23.33 8.99
CA ASP A 82 8.68 -23.37 7.68
C ASP A 82 7.36 -24.17 7.63
N ARG A 83 6.97 -24.85 8.71
CA ARG A 83 5.65 -25.48 8.86
C ARG A 83 4.58 -24.53 9.41
N SER A 84 4.97 -23.36 9.93
CA SER A 84 4.04 -22.26 10.18
C SER A 84 3.76 -21.49 8.90
N TRP A 85 2.62 -20.79 8.83
CA TRP A 85 2.41 -19.81 7.76
C TRP A 85 3.45 -18.70 7.84
N HIS A 86 4.16 -18.47 6.74
CA HIS A 86 5.17 -17.44 6.64
C HIS A 86 5.21 -16.84 5.22
N GLY A 87 5.69 -15.60 5.11
CA GLY A 87 6.05 -15.01 3.83
C GLY A 87 7.38 -15.57 3.30
N VAL A 88 7.59 -15.53 1.99
CA VAL A 88 8.86 -16.00 1.37
C VAL A 88 9.96 -14.95 1.49
N LYS A 89 9.60 -13.68 1.40
CA LYS A 89 10.50 -12.53 1.56
C LYS A 89 9.74 -11.35 2.15
N ASP A 90 10.49 -10.46 2.78
CA ASP A 90 9.98 -9.15 3.19
C ASP A 90 10.08 -8.16 2.04
N TYR A 91 9.00 -7.39 1.85
CA TYR A 91 8.92 -6.38 0.80
C TYR A 91 8.72 -4.99 1.37
N ALA A 92 9.24 -3.98 0.66
CA ALA A 92 9.00 -2.58 0.99
C ALA A 92 8.81 -1.72 -0.26
N ASN A 93 8.09 -0.60 -0.11
CA ASN A 93 7.90 0.39 -1.18
C ASN A 93 7.60 1.78 -0.59
N LEU A 94 8.11 2.83 -1.25
CA LEU A 94 7.64 4.20 -1.05
C LEU A 94 6.66 4.58 -2.16
N THR A 95 5.43 4.93 -1.80
CA THR A 95 4.49 5.52 -2.76
C THR A 95 4.45 7.04 -2.62
N ILE A 96 4.54 7.76 -3.74
CA ILE A 96 4.36 9.21 -3.82
C ILE A 96 3.09 9.49 -4.65
N ASP A 97 2.06 10.01 -4.00
CA ASP A 97 0.75 10.27 -4.62
C ASP A 97 0.71 11.64 -5.29
N ASP A 98 0.02 11.71 -6.42
CA ASP A 98 -0.31 12.89 -7.24
C ASP A 98 0.65 13.30 -8.38
N PRO A 99 1.99 13.11 -8.33
CA PRO A 99 2.84 13.55 -9.42
C PRO A 99 2.44 12.93 -10.77
N TRP A 100 2.28 13.79 -11.76
CA TRP A 100 2.43 13.37 -13.16
C TRP A 100 3.87 13.63 -13.62
N LEU A 101 4.26 13.03 -14.74
CA LEU A 101 5.64 13.05 -15.22
C LEU A 101 6.03 14.41 -15.80
N ARG A 102 6.38 15.34 -14.91
CA ARG A 102 6.97 16.66 -15.17
C ARG A 102 8.20 16.82 -14.29
N GLU A 103 9.30 17.35 -14.80
CA GLU A 103 10.54 17.50 -14.03
C GLU A 103 10.84 18.98 -13.70
N PRO A 104 10.92 19.38 -12.42
CA PRO A 104 10.38 18.69 -11.24
C PRO A 104 8.85 18.91 -11.12
N TYR A 105 8.15 17.93 -10.53
CA TYR A 105 6.76 18.06 -10.09
C TYR A 105 6.73 18.52 -8.64
N GLY A 106 6.21 19.73 -8.39
CA GLY A 106 6.24 20.33 -7.05
C GLY A 106 7.66 20.37 -6.48
N HIS A 107 7.89 19.68 -5.36
CA HIS A 107 9.23 19.52 -4.79
C HIS A 107 9.98 18.27 -5.25
N VAL A 108 9.34 17.35 -5.99
CA VAL A 108 9.95 16.09 -6.43
C VAL A 108 10.71 16.29 -7.74
N SER A 109 12.02 16.07 -7.68
CA SER A 109 12.86 15.84 -8.86
C SER A 109 12.96 14.33 -9.05
N PHE A 110 12.44 13.78 -10.14
CA PHE A 110 12.52 12.34 -10.41
C PHE A 110 13.97 11.91 -10.62
N SER A 111 14.80 12.77 -11.23
CA SER A 111 16.23 12.51 -11.39
C SER A 111 16.95 12.42 -10.04
N GLY A 112 16.66 13.34 -9.12
CA GLY A 112 17.19 13.30 -7.76
C GLY A 112 16.63 12.15 -6.93
N LEU A 113 15.34 11.83 -7.05
CA LEU A 113 14.70 10.69 -6.41
C LEU A 113 15.33 9.37 -6.87
N CYS A 114 15.56 9.21 -8.18
CA CYS A 114 16.26 8.05 -8.72
C CYS A 114 17.66 7.86 -8.11
N LYS A 115 18.42 8.96 -7.99
CA LYS A 115 19.75 8.95 -7.39
C LYS A 115 19.71 8.47 -5.93
N GLU A 116 18.80 9.02 -5.13
CA GLU A 116 18.67 8.64 -3.73
C GLU A 116 18.09 7.23 -3.56
N ALA A 117 17.16 6.81 -4.42
CA ALA A 117 16.63 5.44 -4.45
C ALA A 117 17.72 4.39 -4.72
N LYS A 118 18.63 4.67 -5.67
CA LYS A 118 19.81 3.83 -5.92
C LYS A 118 20.76 3.80 -4.72
N LYS A 119 21.01 4.96 -4.11
CA LYS A 119 21.97 5.13 -2.99
C LYS A 119 21.48 4.47 -1.69
N ALA A 120 20.25 4.75 -1.27
CA ALA A 120 19.65 4.21 -0.05
C ALA A 120 18.93 2.86 -0.28
N ARG A 121 19.06 2.30 -1.50
CA ARG A 121 18.50 1.00 -1.90
C ARG A 121 16.99 0.89 -1.62
N PHE A 122 16.20 1.82 -2.13
CA PHE A 122 14.75 1.72 -2.10
C PHE A 122 14.13 1.76 -3.50
N HIS A 123 12.84 1.44 -3.56
CA HIS A 123 12.01 1.54 -4.75
C HIS A 123 10.85 2.48 -4.44
N ALA A 124 10.57 3.40 -5.35
CA ALA A 124 9.47 4.34 -5.26
C ALA A 124 8.46 4.16 -6.40
N THR A 125 7.18 4.12 -6.05
CA THR A 125 6.08 4.06 -6.99
C THR A 125 5.37 5.41 -7.00
N ILE A 126 5.08 5.95 -8.18
CA ILE A 126 4.20 7.11 -8.28
C ILE A 126 2.75 6.64 -8.39
N GLY A 127 1.90 7.13 -7.49
CA GLY A 127 0.46 7.06 -7.62
C GLY A 127 0.03 8.03 -8.72
N PHE A 128 0.07 7.58 -9.97
CA PHE A 128 -0.17 8.40 -11.14
C PHE A 128 -1.67 8.56 -11.38
N ILE A 129 -2.13 9.80 -11.48
CA ILE A 129 -3.54 10.10 -11.76
C ILE A 129 -3.78 9.94 -13.28
N PRO A 130 -4.60 8.98 -13.72
CA PRO A 130 -4.78 8.67 -15.14
C PRO A 130 -5.21 9.84 -16.01
N TYR A 131 -5.91 10.85 -15.46
CA TYR A 131 -6.22 12.10 -16.16
C TYR A 131 -5.00 12.73 -16.86
N HIS A 132 -3.79 12.58 -16.32
CA HIS A 132 -2.57 13.15 -16.90
C HIS A 132 -1.87 12.26 -17.95
N TYR A 133 -2.49 11.17 -18.41
CA TYR A 133 -1.89 10.16 -19.29
C TYR A 133 -1.21 10.70 -20.56
N ASN A 134 -1.69 11.84 -21.09
CA ASN A 134 -1.20 12.45 -22.31
C ASN A 134 -0.28 13.66 -22.09
N ARG A 135 0.02 14.02 -20.82
CA ARG A 135 0.73 15.25 -20.45
C ARG A 135 2.21 15.06 -20.15
N SER A 136 2.69 13.81 -20.04
CA SER A 136 4.06 13.49 -19.60
C SER A 136 5.14 14.17 -20.45
N GLU A 137 6.13 14.77 -19.78
CA GLU A 137 7.29 15.46 -20.38
C GLU A 137 8.44 14.45 -20.65
N ASP A 138 9.17 14.65 -21.75
CA ASP A 138 10.16 13.68 -22.25
C ASP A 138 11.34 13.45 -21.28
N ASP A 139 11.73 14.46 -20.52
CA ASP A 139 12.80 14.40 -19.54
C ASP A 139 12.43 13.51 -18.34
N ALA A 140 11.23 13.70 -17.78
CA ALA A 140 10.70 12.83 -16.74
C ALA A 140 10.52 11.39 -17.25
N VAL A 141 10.01 11.21 -18.48
CA VAL A 141 9.89 9.89 -19.11
C VAL A 141 11.26 9.21 -19.27
N ALA A 142 12.29 9.96 -19.66
CA ALA A 142 13.65 9.43 -19.78
C ALA A 142 14.19 8.93 -18.44
N VAL A 143 13.95 9.65 -17.34
CA VAL A 143 14.33 9.22 -15.99
C VAL A 143 13.67 7.89 -15.62
N PHE A 144 12.38 7.72 -15.86
CA PHE A 144 11.69 6.46 -15.53
C PHE A 144 12.18 5.27 -16.36
N ARG A 145 12.53 5.49 -17.62
CA ARG A 145 13.14 4.44 -18.46
C ARG A 145 14.52 4.04 -17.96
N GLU A 146 15.35 5.00 -17.55
CA GLU A 146 16.68 4.73 -17.00
C GLU A 146 16.62 4.11 -15.59
N CYS A 147 15.63 4.50 -14.80
CA CYS A 147 15.51 4.15 -13.39
C CYS A 147 14.46 3.06 -13.11
N ARG A 148 14.14 2.22 -14.09
CA ARG A 148 13.06 1.21 -14.01
C ARG A 148 13.17 0.22 -12.84
N GLU A 149 14.38 -0.02 -12.34
CA GLU A 149 14.63 -0.90 -11.20
C GLU A 149 14.26 -0.24 -9.85
N ASN A 150 14.16 1.09 -9.82
CA ASN A 150 13.93 1.89 -8.61
C ASN A 150 12.65 2.73 -8.66
N LEU A 151 12.11 3.00 -9.86
CA LEU A 151 10.93 3.83 -10.06
C LEU A 151 9.88 3.07 -10.86
N SER A 152 8.62 3.11 -10.41
CA SER A 152 7.48 2.53 -11.11
C SER A 152 6.22 3.40 -11.04
N MET A 153 5.16 2.98 -11.74
CA MET A 153 3.86 3.64 -11.80
C MET A 153 2.77 2.72 -11.26
N SER A 154 1.78 3.30 -10.58
CA SER A 154 0.54 2.64 -10.18
C SER A 154 -0.66 3.56 -10.44
N VAL A 155 -1.86 2.99 -10.52
CA VAL A 155 -3.09 3.76 -10.78
C VAL A 155 -3.52 4.52 -9.52
N HIS A 156 -3.69 5.84 -9.62
CA HIS A 156 -4.24 6.67 -8.55
C HIS A 156 -5.59 7.28 -8.92
N GLY A 157 -6.66 6.50 -8.71
CA GLY A 157 -8.02 6.89 -9.08
C GLY A 157 -8.21 6.99 -10.59
N ASN A 158 -8.85 8.07 -11.05
CA ASN A 158 -9.01 8.37 -12.47
C ASN A 158 -8.85 9.87 -12.76
N ASN A 159 -9.80 10.68 -12.27
CA ASN A 159 -9.81 12.14 -12.41
C ASN A 159 -9.27 12.84 -11.16
N HIS A 160 -9.29 12.15 -10.01
CA HIS A 160 -8.98 12.70 -8.71
C HIS A 160 -9.82 13.97 -8.40
N ASP A 161 -11.13 13.93 -8.67
CA ASP A 161 -12.05 15.08 -8.62
C ASP A 161 -12.71 15.32 -7.24
N PHE A 162 -12.17 14.72 -6.17
CA PHE A 162 -12.72 14.70 -4.81
C PHE A 162 -14.06 13.99 -4.63
N ARG A 163 -14.61 13.33 -5.66
CA ARG A 163 -15.91 12.66 -5.58
C ARG A 163 -15.88 11.23 -6.09
N GLU A 164 -14.86 10.85 -6.85
CA GLU A 164 -14.70 9.48 -7.32
C GLU A 164 -14.65 8.47 -6.17
N PHE A 165 -15.42 7.39 -6.32
CA PHE A 165 -15.50 6.24 -5.41
C PHE A 165 -16.04 6.53 -3.99
N GLU A 166 -16.63 7.70 -3.73
CA GLU A 166 -17.14 8.04 -2.39
C GLU A 166 -18.54 7.50 -2.09
N ARG A 167 -19.38 7.31 -3.12
CA ARG A 167 -20.83 7.11 -2.95
C ARG A 167 -21.23 5.67 -3.28
N ALA A 168 -21.69 4.94 -2.27
CA ALA A 168 -22.31 3.64 -2.46
C ALA A 168 -23.52 3.72 -3.40
N GLY A 169 -23.65 2.73 -4.28
CA GLY A 169 -24.74 2.65 -5.26
C GLY A 169 -24.47 3.34 -6.60
N ASP A 170 -23.30 3.95 -6.80
CA ASP A 170 -22.89 4.55 -8.09
C ASP A 170 -22.13 3.55 -8.99
N HIS A 171 -22.57 2.28 -9.01
CA HIS A 171 -21.87 1.15 -9.62
C HIS A 171 -21.41 1.42 -11.07
N SER A 172 -22.33 1.76 -11.97
CA SER A 172 -21.99 2.00 -13.38
C SER A 172 -21.04 3.18 -13.58
N ALA A 173 -21.08 4.21 -12.73
CA ALA A 173 -20.14 5.32 -12.86
C ALA A 173 -18.76 4.97 -12.30
N ASP A 174 -18.68 4.26 -11.17
CA ASP A 174 -17.43 3.74 -10.63
C ASP A 174 -16.76 2.75 -11.59
N GLU A 175 -17.56 1.90 -12.23
CA GLU A 175 -17.08 1.00 -13.28
C GLU A 175 -16.52 1.79 -14.48
N MET A 176 -17.27 2.78 -14.98
CA MET A 176 -16.80 3.62 -16.08
C MET A 176 -15.52 4.39 -15.71
N ARG A 177 -15.38 4.84 -14.46
CA ARG A 177 -14.14 5.48 -13.96
C ARG A 177 -12.97 4.51 -13.95
N ILE A 178 -13.18 3.26 -13.52
CA ILE A 178 -12.14 2.21 -13.51
C ILE A 178 -11.71 1.86 -14.94
N LEU A 179 -12.68 1.64 -15.82
CA LEU A 179 -12.44 1.35 -17.23
C LEU A 179 -11.71 2.52 -17.94
N GLN A 180 -12.11 3.76 -17.65
CA GLN A 180 -11.46 4.96 -18.19
C GLN A 180 -10.02 5.10 -17.67
N ALA A 181 -9.81 4.88 -16.38
CA ALA A 181 -8.47 4.86 -15.79
C ALA A 181 -7.57 3.84 -16.48
N VAL A 182 -8.07 2.62 -16.67
CA VAL A 182 -7.33 1.55 -17.37
C VAL A 182 -6.96 1.96 -18.78
N GLU A 183 -7.90 2.49 -19.58
CA GLU A 183 -7.59 2.83 -20.97
C GLU A 183 -6.68 4.06 -21.10
N ARG A 184 -6.79 5.02 -20.19
CA ARG A 184 -5.83 6.12 -20.06
C ARG A 184 -4.44 5.60 -19.72
N MET A 185 -4.31 4.67 -18.78
CA MET A 185 -3.02 4.08 -18.40
C MET A 185 -2.44 3.19 -19.51
N ASN A 186 -3.26 2.44 -20.24
CA ASN A 186 -2.85 1.73 -21.46
C ASN A 186 -2.30 2.72 -22.49
N THR A 187 -2.98 3.86 -22.69
CA THR A 187 -2.53 4.90 -23.62
C THR A 187 -1.23 5.57 -23.15
N PHE A 188 -1.11 5.86 -21.86
CA PHE A 188 0.14 6.32 -21.25
C PHE A 188 1.28 5.35 -21.56
N GLN A 189 1.12 4.05 -21.28
CA GLN A 189 2.14 3.04 -21.54
C GLN A 189 2.49 2.95 -23.03
N ARG A 190 1.52 3.01 -23.95
CA ARG A 190 1.80 3.02 -25.40
C ARG A 190 2.60 4.25 -25.84
N ARG A 191 2.38 5.41 -25.23
CA ARG A 191 3.04 6.67 -25.58
C ARG A 191 4.43 6.79 -24.95
N THR A 192 4.58 6.40 -23.69
CA THR A 192 5.82 6.59 -22.91
C THR A 192 6.67 5.34 -22.86
N GLY A 193 6.14 4.16 -23.19
CA GLY A 193 6.82 2.87 -23.01
C GLY A 193 7.03 2.50 -21.54
N ILE A 194 6.50 3.27 -20.59
CA ILE A 194 6.63 3.00 -19.15
C ILE A 194 5.48 2.08 -18.73
N PRO A 195 5.76 0.88 -18.17
CA PRO A 195 4.71 0.01 -17.66
C PRO A 195 4.08 0.61 -16.40
N TYR A 196 2.86 0.17 -16.09
CA TYR A 196 2.20 0.51 -14.83
C TYR A 196 1.65 -0.75 -14.16
N ASP A 197 1.56 -0.69 -12.83
CA ASP A 197 0.99 -1.74 -12.03
C ASP A 197 -0.54 -1.56 -11.95
N ARG A 198 -1.29 -2.63 -12.20
CA ARG A 198 -2.75 -2.70 -11.94
C ARG A 198 -3.03 -2.84 -10.45
N VAL A 199 -2.55 -1.88 -9.69
CA VAL A 199 -2.80 -1.70 -8.27
C VAL A 199 -3.45 -0.34 -8.10
N MET A 200 -4.63 -0.31 -7.48
CA MET A 200 -5.38 0.93 -7.30
C MET A 200 -5.01 1.59 -5.98
N ILE A 201 -4.62 2.86 -6.03
CA ILE A 201 -4.53 3.73 -4.87
C ILE A 201 -5.72 4.69 -4.97
N PHE A 202 -6.65 4.63 -4.03
CA PHE A 202 -7.80 5.52 -4.08
C PHE A 202 -7.42 6.93 -3.61
N PRO A 203 -7.85 7.99 -4.32
CA PRO A 203 -7.71 9.37 -3.85
C PRO A 203 -8.25 9.52 -2.43
N ARG A 204 -7.43 10.15 -1.57
CA ARG A 204 -7.74 10.32 -0.13
C ARG A 204 -8.03 9.01 0.63
N GLY A 205 -7.75 7.85 0.04
CA GLY A 205 -8.11 6.54 0.59
C GLY A 205 -9.62 6.31 0.70
N ILE A 206 -10.44 6.95 -0.13
CA ILE A 206 -11.90 6.78 -0.08
C ILE A 206 -12.36 5.84 -1.20
N PHE A 207 -13.07 4.78 -0.83
CA PHE A 207 -13.64 3.80 -1.73
C PHE A 207 -14.81 3.06 -1.07
N THR A 208 -15.63 2.40 -1.88
CA THR A 208 -16.74 1.55 -1.41
C THR A 208 -16.42 0.06 -1.59
N SER A 209 -17.25 -0.79 -0.98
CA SER A 209 -17.13 -2.24 -1.16
C SER A 209 -17.34 -2.64 -2.63
N ASP A 210 -18.22 -1.92 -3.32
CA ASP A 210 -18.50 -2.12 -4.73
C ASP A 210 -17.30 -1.73 -5.62
N SER A 211 -16.58 -0.67 -5.25
CA SER A 211 -15.33 -0.29 -5.94
C SER A 211 -14.30 -1.43 -5.89
N LEU A 212 -14.17 -2.16 -4.77
CA LEU A 212 -13.27 -3.33 -4.67
C LEU A 212 -13.73 -4.50 -5.53
N ARG A 213 -15.04 -4.76 -5.58
CA ARG A 213 -15.64 -5.78 -6.46
C ARG A 213 -15.34 -5.47 -7.93
N LEU A 214 -15.52 -4.23 -8.34
CA LEU A 214 -15.20 -3.76 -9.70
C LEU A 214 -13.70 -3.86 -10.02
N LEU A 215 -12.81 -3.51 -9.08
CA LEU A 215 -11.37 -3.69 -9.29
C LEU A 215 -11.01 -5.16 -9.58
N LYS A 216 -11.62 -6.11 -8.84
CA LYS A 216 -11.44 -7.54 -9.07
C LYS A 216 -11.97 -7.97 -10.43
N GLU A 217 -13.18 -7.55 -10.79
CA GLU A 217 -13.81 -7.81 -12.10
C GLU A 217 -12.93 -7.33 -13.26
N HIS A 218 -12.29 -6.17 -13.09
CA HIS A 218 -11.39 -5.57 -14.08
C HIS A 218 -9.91 -5.95 -13.87
N ASN A 219 -9.67 -7.08 -13.21
CA ASN A 219 -8.37 -7.74 -13.07
C ASN A 219 -7.25 -6.87 -12.48
N PHE A 220 -7.59 -6.00 -11.51
CA PHE A 220 -6.59 -5.41 -10.62
C PHE A 220 -6.04 -6.47 -9.64
N LEU A 221 -4.82 -6.23 -9.14
CA LEU A 221 -4.13 -7.18 -8.26
C LEU A 221 -4.41 -6.93 -6.78
N ALA A 222 -4.56 -5.67 -6.41
CA ALA A 222 -4.77 -5.21 -5.04
C ALA A 222 -5.20 -3.73 -5.02
N THR A 223 -5.59 -3.25 -3.84
CA THR A 223 -5.62 -1.83 -3.50
C THR A 223 -4.76 -1.53 -2.29
N LEU A 224 -4.04 -0.41 -2.33
CA LEU A 224 -3.10 0.01 -1.29
C LEU A 224 -3.46 1.41 -0.79
N ASN A 225 -3.95 1.52 0.45
CA ASN A 225 -4.46 2.79 0.99
C ASN A 225 -4.02 3.03 2.44
N ALA A 226 -4.03 4.30 2.85
CA ALA A 226 -3.73 4.66 4.25
C ALA A 226 -4.92 4.36 5.18
N THR A 227 -6.13 4.44 4.63
CA THR A 227 -7.37 4.02 5.27
C THR A 227 -7.49 2.50 5.17
N SER A 228 -8.10 1.91 6.18
CA SER A 228 -8.02 0.47 6.38
C SER A 228 -9.27 -0.29 5.89
N GLY A 229 -10.19 0.34 5.16
CA GLY A 229 -11.43 -0.30 4.70
C GLY A 229 -12.43 0.64 4.02
N PRO A 230 -13.45 0.09 3.32
CA PRO A 230 -14.44 0.87 2.59
C PRO A 230 -15.30 1.79 3.47
N VAL A 231 -15.80 2.89 2.92
CA VAL A 231 -16.63 3.86 3.65
C VAL A 231 -18.05 3.37 3.95
N ASP A 232 -18.53 2.36 3.24
CA ASP A 232 -19.86 1.77 3.39
C ASP A 232 -19.89 0.58 4.36
N VAL A 233 -18.73 0.17 4.90
CA VAL A 233 -18.61 -0.88 5.91
C VAL A 233 -18.38 -0.26 7.29
N LYS A 234 -19.40 -0.31 8.15
CA LYS A 234 -19.35 0.29 9.50
C LYS A 234 -18.69 -0.61 10.54
N ASP A 235 -18.88 -1.92 10.41
CA ASP A 235 -18.37 -2.91 11.35
C ASP A 235 -17.26 -3.73 10.68
N ARG A 236 -16.02 -3.49 11.10
CA ARG A 236 -14.88 -4.27 10.64
C ARG A 236 -14.83 -5.58 11.42
N LYS A 237 -14.61 -6.69 10.70
CA LYS A 237 -14.84 -8.03 11.24
C LYS A 237 -13.69 -8.54 12.13
N SER A 238 -12.49 -7.96 12.04
CA SER A 238 -11.28 -8.61 12.56
C SER A 238 -10.24 -7.64 13.10
N ASP A 239 -10.00 -7.67 14.41
CA ASP A 239 -8.84 -7.02 15.06
C ASP A 239 -7.50 -7.56 14.50
N VAL A 240 -7.51 -8.82 14.02
CA VAL A 240 -6.33 -9.45 13.39
C VAL A 240 -6.00 -8.80 12.05
N ASP A 241 -7.00 -8.44 11.27
CA ASP A 241 -6.82 -7.78 9.97
C ASP A 241 -6.32 -6.35 10.15
N GLU A 242 -6.74 -5.69 11.22
CA GLU A 242 -6.22 -4.37 11.59
C GLU A 242 -4.73 -4.46 11.99
N ILE A 243 -4.37 -5.44 12.83
CA ILE A 243 -2.99 -5.71 13.22
C ILE A 243 -2.14 -6.03 11.97
N ARG A 244 -2.60 -6.96 11.13
CA ARG A 244 -1.94 -7.35 9.87
C ARG A 244 -1.92 -6.23 8.84
N GLY A 245 -2.89 -5.30 8.86
CA GLY A 245 -3.18 -4.34 7.79
C GLY A 245 -3.23 -4.94 6.39
N LEU A 246 -3.79 -6.14 6.29
CA LEU A 246 -4.09 -6.84 5.05
C LEU A 246 -5.43 -7.54 5.29
N THR A 247 -6.38 -7.35 4.39
CA THR A 247 -7.70 -8.00 4.48
C THR A 247 -8.20 -8.45 3.11
N LEU A 248 -9.04 -9.48 3.13
CA LEU A 248 -9.82 -10.03 2.01
C LEU A 248 -11.33 -9.95 2.28
N ASP A 249 -11.76 -9.16 3.27
CA ASP A 249 -13.14 -9.14 3.79
C ASP A 249 -14.21 -8.76 2.76
N VAL A 250 -13.82 -8.08 1.69
CA VAL A 250 -14.71 -7.63 0.62
C VAL A 250 -14.30 -8.26 -0.70
N ALA A 251 -15.22 -9.01 -1.29
CA ALA A 251 -15.06 -9.71 -2.57
C ALA A 251 -13.81 -10.60 -2.68
N ASN A 252 -13.19 -10.98 -1.55
CA ASN A 252 -11.87 -11.63 -1.50
C ASN A 252 -10.80 -10.93 -2.36
N PHE A 253 -10.85 -9.59 -2.37
CA PHE A 253 -9.91 -8.72 -3.06
C PHE A 253 -8.90 -8.13 -2.06
N PRO A 254 -7.58 -8.19 -2.33
CA PRO A 254 -6.57 -7.66 -1.41
C PRO A 254 -6.68 -6.16 -1.17
N SER A 255 -6.89 -5.79 0.09
CA SER A 255 -6.74 -4.42 0.56
C SER A 255 -5.61 -4.35 1.59
N VAL A 256 -4.56 -3.59 1.26
CA VAL A 256 -3.33 -3.52 2.05
C VAL A 256 -3.11 -2.11 2.58
N LYS A 257 -2.76 -2.02 3.85
CA LYS A 257 -2.52 -0.74 4.54
C LYS A 257 -1.11 -0.24 4.24
N ARG A 258 -1.01 1.04 3.89
CA ARG A 258 0.25 1.81 3.82
C ARG A 258 0.31 2.87 4.92
N ALA A 259 1.50 3.15 5.42
CA ALA A 259 1.72 4.18 6.43
C ALA A 259 1.95 5.54 5.77
N MET A 260 1.08 6.52 6.07
CA MET A 260 1.33 7.91 5.69
C MET A 260 2.52 8.43 6.50
N LEU A 261 3.55 8.92 5.80
CA LEU A 261 4.72 9.49 6.46
C LEU A 261 4.32 10.81 7.13
N PRO A 262 4.65 11.01 8.42
CA PRO A 262 4.53 12.33 9.03
C PRO A 262 5.48 13.28 8.29
N GLN A 263 5.14 14.57 8.20
CA GLN A 263 5.98 15.54 7.50
C GLN A 263 7.42 15.50 8.05
N GLY A 264 8.33 15.06 7.20
CA GLY A 264 9.73 14.83 7.52
C GLY A 264 10.61 16.04 7.22
N GLY A 265 11.90 15.86 7.44
CA GLY A 265 12.99 16.75 7.07
C GLY A 265 14.29 15.98 7.26
N ILE A 266 15.35 16.32 6.52
CA ILE A 266 16.62 15.56 6.47
C ILE A 266 17.18 15.27 7.89
N ASP A 267 17.04 16.24 8.80
CA ASP A 267 17.60 16.16 10.16
C ASP A 267 16.64 15.59 11.22
N ARG A 268 15.48 15.04 10.81
CA ARG A 268 14.49 14.50 11.76
C ARG A 268 14.71 13.01 11.98
N PRO A 269 14.92 12.56 13.23
CA PRO A 269 15.03 11.14 13.51
C PRO A 269 13.71 10.42 13.19
N VAL A 270 13.81 9.21 12.64
CA VAL A 270 12.65 8.35 12.40
C VAL A 270 11.92 8.11 13.73
N PRO A 271 10.63 8.49 13.86
CA PRO A 271 9.88 8.36 15.12
C PRO A 271 9.84 6.92 15.62
N MET A 272 9.88 6.73 16.95
CA MET A 272 9.82 5.38 17.54
C MET A 272 8.56 4.62 17.12
N SER A 273 7.41 5.30 17.02
CA SER A 273 6.16 4.71 16.55
C SER A 273 6.27 4.12 15.13
N LEU A 274 6.99 4.80 14.23
CA LEU A 274 7.22 4.30 12.87
C LEU A 274 8.17 3.11 12.87
N LYS A 275 9.23 3.13 13.70
CA LYS A 275 10.14 1.98 13.86
C LYS A 275 9.39 0.75 14.39
N SER A 276 8.54 0.92 15.41
CA SER A 276 7.70 -0.15 15.93
C SER A 276 6.74 -0.68 14.86
N TRP A 277 6.13 0.21 14.07
CA TRP A 277 5.26 -0.20 12.97
C TRP A 277 6.03 -1.02 11.91
N ILE A 278 7.23 -0.59 11.52
CA ILE A 278 8.11 -1.33 10.59
C ILE A 278 8.42 -2.73 11.16
N ALA A 279 8.85 -2.81 12.44
CA ALA A 279 9.20 -4.07 13.07
C ALA A 279 8.01 -5.05 13.14
N ILE A 280 6.81 -4.55 13.45
CA ILE A 280 5.58 -5.36 13.48
C ILE A 280 5.25 -5.89 12.07
N ARG A 281 5.37 -5.05 11.04
CA ARG A 281 5.08 -5.45 9.65
C ARG A 281 6.01 -6.55 9.17
N LEU A 282 7.32 -6.37 9.36
CA LEU A 282 8.34 -7.37 9.04
C LEU A 282 8.11 -8.66 9.83
N PHE A 283 7.81 -8.57 11.13
CA PHE A 283 7.53 -9.76 11.94
C PHE A 283 6.30 -10.54 11.47
N LEU A 284 5.29 -9.85 10.92
CA LEU A 284 4.06 -10.46 10.40
C LEU A 284 4.18 -10.92 8.93
N ASP A 285 5.36 -10.80 8.32
CA ASP A 285 5.66 -11.08 6.91
C ASP A 285 4.73 -10.36 5.92
N VAL A 286 4.24 -9.18 6.30
CA VAL A 286 3.43 -8.32 5.43
C VAL A 286 4.26 -7.14 4.91
N PRO A 287 4.02 -6.65 3.68
CA PRO A 287 4.84 -5.60 3.10
C PRO A 287 4.86 -4.30 3.93
N VAL A 288 6.05 -3.68 3.98
CA VAL A 288 6.28 -2.37 4.60
C VAL A 288 6.05 -1.27 3.56
N LEU A 289 4.83 -0.76 3.50
CA LEU A 289 4.40 0.20 2.48
C LEU A 289 4.29 1.61 3.07
N PHE A 290 4.95 2.58 2.45
CA PHE A 290 4.89 3.99 2.85
C PHE A 290 4.13 4.82 1.81
N ALA A 291 3.54 5.92 2.27
CA ALA A 291 2.81 6.87 1.46
C ALA A 291 3.26 8.29 1.78
N THR A 292 3.37 9.13 0.76
CA THR A 292 3.66 10.55 0.92
C THR A 292 3.18 11.34 -0.30
N HIS A 293 3.33 12.66 -0.26
CA HIS A 293 3.15 13.56 -1.40
C HIS A 293 4.44 14.33 -1.64
N HIS A 294 4.44 15.17 -2.67
CA HIS A 294 5.64 15.90 -3.09
C HIS A 294 6.25 16.79 -1.99
N ASP A 295 5.43 17.36 -1.10
CA ASP A 295 5.85 18.29 -0.05
C ASP A 295 6.78 17.67 1.00
N TYR A 296 6.78 16.34 1.12
CA TYR A 296 7.72 15.62 1.99
C TYR A 296 9.18 15.83 1.58
N PHE A 297 9.43 16.15 0.31
CA PHE A 297 10.76 16.35 -0.23
C PHE A 297 11.17 17.82 -0.33
N LYS A 298 10.44 18.73 0.31
CA LYS A 298 10.74 20.17 0.29
C LYS A 298 12.16 20.53 0.77
N ASP A 299 12.70 19.72 1.69
CA ASP A 299 14.02 19.93 2.27
C ASP A 299 15.13 19.17 1.50
N GLY A 300 14.78 18.28 0.57
CA GLY A 300 15.71 17.51 -0.25
C GLY A 300 15.18 16.14 -0.68
N MET A 301 15.76 15.59 -1.77
CA MET A 301 15.38 14.25 -2.29
C MET A 301 15.82 13.10 -1.38
N ASP A 302 16.76 13.36 -0.48
CA ASP A 302 17.28 12.41 0.50
C ASP A 302 16.41 12.33 1.77
N ALA A 303 15.31 13.08 1.85
CA ALA A 303 14.41 13.10 3.01
C ALA A 303 13.89 11.71 3.43
N PHE A 304 13.75 10.76 2.49
CA PHE A 304 13.28 9.41 2.79
C PHE A 304 14.41 8.45 3.21
N ASN A 305 15.68 8.78 2.96
CA ASN A 305 16.82 7.89 3.23
C ASN A 305 16.85 7.37 4.68
N PRO A 306 16.61 8.18 5.73
CA PRO A 306 16.61 7.68 7.10
C PRO A 306 15.56 6.59 7.36
N VAL A 307 14.40 6.66 6.69
CA VAL A 307 13.34 5.66 6.78
C VAL A 307 13.74 4.39 6.02
N ALA A 308 14.25 4.53 4.79
CA ALA A 308 14.75 3.40 4.02
C ALA A 308 15.86 2.65 4.78
N ASP A 309 16.81 3.39 5.36
CA ASP A 309 17.88 2.83 6.19
C ASP A 309 17.35 2.14 7.45
N ALA A 310 16.26 2.63 8.05
CA ALA A 310 15.65 1.96 9.20
C ALA A 310 15.06 0.60 8.82
N VAL A 311 14.41 0.49 7.65
CA VAL A 311 13.92 -0.79 7.13
C VAL A 311 15.09 -1.71 6.77
N ASN A 312 16.08 -1.22 6.02
CA ASN A 312 17.24 -2.00 5.59
C ASN A 312 18.09 -2.50 6.77
N ARG A 313 18.19 -1.74 7.87
CA ARG A 313 18.84 -2.21 9.10
C ARG A 313 18.01 -3.23 9.86
N ALA A 314 16.69 -3.10 9.86
CA ALA A 314 15.79 -4.05 10.53
C ALA A 314 15.72 -5.38 9.78
N GLN A 315 15.77 -5.35 8.45
CA GLN A 315 15.79 -6.52 7.58
C GLN A 315 16.73 -6.30 6.38
N PRO A 316 17.99 -6.76 6.45
CA PRO A 316 18.98 -6.56 5.38
C PRO A 316 18.62 -7.18 4.02
N GLU A 317 17.84 -8.26 4.04
CA GLU A 317 17.39 -9.00 2.85
C GLU A 317 16.04 -8.49 2.31
N VAL A 318 15.53 -7.36 2.82
CA VAL A 318 14.29 -6.77 2.34
C VAL A 318 14.38 -6.44 0.85
N VAL A 319 13.34 -6.78 0.11
CA VAL A 319 13.24 -6.48 -1.32
C VAL A 319 12.38 -5.24 -1.51
N TRP A 320 13.00 -4.17 -1.99
CA TRP A 320 12.26 -3.00 -2.43
C TRP A 320 11.80 -3.20 -3.87
N ALA A 321 10.49 -3.17 -4.10
CA ALA A 321 9.90 -3.51 -5.40
C ALA A 321 8.69 -2.64 -5.73
N SER A 322 8.23 -2.72 -6.99
CA SER A 322 7.00 -2.05 -7.43
C SER A 322 5.77 -2.63 -6.73
N LEU A 323 4.66 -1.90 -6.72
CA LEU A 323 3.44 -2.37 -6.05
C LEU A 323 2.87 -3.62 -6.72
N GLY A 324 2.99 -3.74 -8.04
CA GLY A 324 2.56 -4.93 -8.78
C GLY A 324 3.41 -6.16 -8.47
N GLU A 325 4.73 -6.00 -8.35
CA GLU A 325 5.61 -7.10 -7.94
C GLU A 325 5.32 -7.56 -6.52
N ILE A 326 5.11 -6.61 -5.60
CA ILE A 326 4.69 -6.91 -4.22
C ILE A 326 3.35 -7.65 -4.23
N ALA A 327 2.36 -7.20 -4.99
CA ALA A 327 1.05 -7.84 -5.07
C ALA A 327 1.15 -9.28 -5.62
N ARG A 328 2.02 -9.54 -6.61
CA ARG A 328 2.27 -10.88 -7.15
C ARG A 328 3.02 -11.81 -6.19
N ARG A 329 3.72 -11.26 -5.21
CA ARG A 329 4.43 -12.02 -4.18
C ARG A 329 3.74 -11.97 -2.82
N LEU A 330 2.54 -11.42 -2.78
CA LEU A 330 1.68 -11.40 -1.61
C LEU A 330 0.99 -12.76 -1.49
N TYR A 331 1.66 -13.69 -0.84
CA TYR A 331 1.14 -14.97 -0.41
C TYR A 331 1.89 -15.43 0.84
N PHE A 332 1.23 -16.27 1.62
CA PHE A 332 1.90 -17.06 2.64
C PHE A 332 2.08 -18.48 2.16
N GLN A 333 3.09 -19.15 2.71
CA GLN A 333 3.29 -20.56 2.48
C GLN A 333 3.59 -21.29 3.79
N ARG A 334 3.36 -22.59 3.78
CA ARG A 334 3.83 -23.50 4.83
C ARG A 334 4.14 -24.86 4.24
N ARG A 335 5.15 -25.53 4.78
CA ARG A 335 5.48 -26.89 4.42
C ARG A 335 4.54 -27.87 5.15
N ILE A 336 3.88 -28.75 4.40
CA ILE A 336 2.98 -29.77 4.96
C ILE A 336 3.76 -31.08 5.13
N THR A 337 4.48 -31.50 4.09
CA THR A 337 5.30 -32.72 4.06
C THR A 337 6.69 -32.40 3.53
N GLU A 338 7.58 -33.39 3.44
CA GLU A 338 8.92 -33.18 2.90
C GLU A 338 8.94 -32.77 1.43
N ARG A 339 7.82 -32.93 0.69
CA ARG A 339 7.70 -32.62 -0.74
C ARG A 339 6.51 -31.75 -1.10
N GLU A 340 5.79 -31.23 -0.11
CA GLU A 340 4.59 -30.44 -0.34
C GLU A 340 4.59 -29.14 0.45
N ILE A 341 4.25 -28.06 -0.25
CA ILE A 341 4.04 -26.72 0.29
C ILE A 341 2.59 -26.32 0.02
N GLU A 342 1.91 -25.82 1.03
CA GLU A 342 0.65 -25.10 0.85
C GLU A 342 0.95 -23.63 0.63
N VAL A 343 0.25 -23.00 -0.31
CA VAL A 343 0.33 -21.57 -0.59
C VAL A 343 -1.03 -20.94 -0.40
N GLN A 344 -1.12 -19.90 0.43
CA GLN A 344 -2.28 -19.04 0.55
C GLN A 344 -2.03 -17.76 -0.25
N ALA A 345 -2.55 -17.73 -1.48
CA ALA A 345 -2.49 -16.59 -2.37
C ALA A 345 -3.50 -15.51 -1.93
N PHE A 346 -3.05 -14.26 -1.88
CA PHE A 346 -3.96 -13.12 -1.65
C PHE A 346 -4.43 -12.52 -2.98
N SER A 347 -3.52 -12.30 -3.93
CA SER A 347 -3.85 -11.72 -5.24
C SER A 347 -4.33 -12.76 -6.25
N SER A 348 -4.97 -12.27 -7.32
CA SER A 348 -5.38 -13.06 -8.47
C SER A 348 -4.20 -13.49 -9.35
N HIS A 349 -3.06 -12.81 -9.25
CA HIS A 349 -1.83 -13.19 -9.94
C HIS A 349 -0.74 -13.43 -8.89
N VAL A 350 -0.18 -14.63 -8.82
CA VAL A 350 0.91 -14.96 -7.90
C VAL A 350 2.12 -15.58 -8.60
N MET A 351 3.31 -15.21 -8.15
CA MET A 351 4.60 -15.73 -8.63
C MET A 351 5.27 -16.57 -7.55
N ILE A 352 5.36 -17.88 -7.78
CA ILE A 352 5.78 -18.86 -6.79
C ILE A 352 7.12 -19.44 -7.23
N ARG A 353 8.14 -19.26 -6.39
CA ARG A 353 9.49 -19.77 -6.64
C ARG A 353 9.81 -20.92 -5.71
N ASN A 354 10.29 -22.03 -6.27
CA ASN A 354 10.84 -23.09 -5.45
C ASN A 354 12.27 -22.76 -5.01
N THR A 355 12.44 -22.47 -3.72
CA THR A 355 13.74 -22.21 -3.10
C THR A 355 14.39 -23.47 -2.51
N HIS A 356 13.73 -24.63 -2.59
CA HIS A 356 14.27 -25.90 -2.10
C HIS A 356 15.20 -26.53 -3.14
N PRO A 357 16.18 -27.36 -2.71
CA PRO A 357 17.14 -27.99 -3.60
C PRO A 357 16.55 -29.15 -4.42
N PHE A 358 15.26 -29.41 -4.29
CA PHE A 358 14.56 -30.52 -4.94
C PHE A 358 13.16 -30.08 -5.39
N GLU A 359 12.58 -30.80 -6.34
CA GLU A 359 11.22 -30.52 -6.82
C GLU A 359 10.21 -30.61 -5.67
N MET A 360 9.32 -29.62 -5.63
CA MET A 360 8.26 -29.46 -4.65
C MET A 360 6.91 -29.37 -5.33
N ASN A 361 5.91 -29.98 -4.70
CA ASN A 361 4.52 -29.82 -5.07
C ASN A 361 3.90 -28.66 -4.27
N PHE A 362 3.44 -27.64 -4.96
CA PHE A 362 2.78 -26.48 -4.39
C PHE A 362 1.26 -26.60 -4.55
N LYS A 363 0.55 -26.59 -3.43
CA LYS A 363 -0.91 -26.57 -3.33
C LYS A 363 -1.36 -25.13 -3.16
N VAL A 364 -1.62 -24.45 -4.28
CA VAL A 364 -1.98 -23.03 -4.30
C VAL A 364 -3.46 -22.87 -4.04
N ARG A 365 -3.80 -22.10 -3.01
CA ARG A 365 -5.17 -21.80 -2.59
C ARG A 365 -5.38 -20.30 -2.58
N LYS A 366 -6.42 -19.81 -3.24
CA LYS A 366 -6.89 -18.42 -3.12
C LYS A 366 -8.32 -18.42 -2.60
N GLN A 367 -8.58 -17.69 -1.52
CA GLN A 367 -9.94 -17.50 -1.01
C GLN A 367 -10.82 -16.83 -2.08
N GLU A 368 -12.04 -17.33 -2.23
CA GLU A 368 -12.96 -16.93 -3.30
C GLU A 368 -14.43 -17.15 -2.90
N ASP A 369 -15.25 -16.12 -3.14
CA ASP A 369 -16.70 -16.13 -2.90
C ASP A 369 -17.51 -16.50 -4.15
N PHE A 370 -16.83 -16.57 -5.30
CA PHE A 370 -17.40 -16.91 -6.60
C PHE A 370 -18.53 -15.98 -7.04
N SER A 371 -18.61 -14.77 -6.45
CA SER A 371 -19.58 -13.74 -6.83
C SER A 371 -19.28 -13.13 -8.20
N ILE A 372 -18.01 -13.19 -8.63
CA ILE A 372 -17.55 -12.75 -9.95
C ILE A 372 -17.15 -14.00 -10.75
N PRO A 373 -17.64 -14.16 -11.99
CA PRO A 373 -17.24 -15.26 -12.85
C PRO A 373 -15.72 -15.32 -13.05
N ILE A 374 -15.17 -16.53 -12.96
CA ILE A 374 -13.79 -16.83 -13.32
C ILE A 374 -13.79 -17.15 -14.81
N GLN A 375 -13.08 -16.35 -15.59
CA GLN A 375 -12.90 -16.56 -17.02
C GLN A 375 -11.94 -17.72 -17.29
N ALA A 376 -10.78 -17.69 -16.63
CA ALA A 376 -9.74 -18.70 -16.79
C ALA A 376 -8.80 -18.69 -15.59
N VAL A 377 -8.17 -19.83 -15.33
CA VAL A 377 -6.96 -19.91 -14.50
C VAL A 377 -5.83 -20.28 -15.44
N LYS A 378 -4.73 -19.53 -15.37
CA LYS A 378 -3.56 -19.67 -16.22
C LYS A 378 -2.32 -20.00 -15.40
N VAL A 379 -1.51 -20.91 -15.89
CA VAL A 379 -0.17 -21.21 -15.37
C VAL A 379 0.84 -20.91 -16.47
N ASP A 380 1.77 -19.99 -16.19
CA ASP A 380 2.75 -19.49 -17.16
C ASP A 380 2.14 -18.97 -18.48
N GLY A 381 0.89 -18.46 -18.41
CA GLY A 381 0.14 -17.91 -19.53
C GLY A 381 -0.78 -18.91 -20.24
N GLU A 382 -0.61 -20.20 -20.00
CA GLU A 382 -1.42 -21.28 -20.57
C GLU A 382 -2.61 -21.61 -19.67
N ASP A 383 -3.75 -21.95 -20.27
CA ASP A 383 -4.95 -22.33 -19.49
C ASP A 383 -4.68 -23.60 -18.70
N HIS A 384 -5.10 -23.61 -17.44
CA HIS A 384 -4.83 -24.68 -16.49
C HIS A 384 -6.11 -25.05 -15.74
N GLU A 385 -6.28 -26.34 -15.47
CA GLU A 385 -7.39 -26.82 -14.67
C GLU A 385 -7.29 -26.32 -13.22
N TYR A 386 -8.44 -26.05 -12.62
CA TYR A 386 -8.55 -25.67 -11.22
C TYR A 386 -9.78 -26.34 -10.62
N HIS A 387 -9.79 -26.50 -9.30
CA HIS A 387 -10.96 -27.00 -8.58
C HIS A 387 -11.39 -26.01 -7.51
N ARG A 388 -12.64 -26.16 -7.05
CA ARG A 388 -13.24 -25.34 -5.99
C ARG A 388 -13.35 -26.19 -4.74
N GLU A 389 -12.81 -25.71 -3.63
CA GLU A 389 -12.86 -26.41 -2.35
C GLU A 389 -12.99 -25.39 -1.22
N ASP A 390 -14.00 -25.54 -0.36
CA ASP A 390 -14.18 -24.75 0.87
C ASP A 390 -14.03 -23.23 0.69
N GLY A 391 -14.64 -22.67 -0.35
CA GLY A 391 -14.53 -21.23 -0.65
C GLY A 391 -13.15 -20.82 -1.15
N HIS A 392 -12.42 -21.72 -1.82
CA HIS A 392 -11.14 -21.45 -2.44
C HIS A 392 -11.09 -21.93 -3.89
N ILE A 393 -10.30 -21.23 -4.70
CA ILE A 393 -9.73 -21.75 -5.94
C ILE A 393 -8.45 -22.49 -5.58
N CYS A 394 -8.31 -23.73 -6.07
CA CYS A 394 -7.17 -24.59 -5.80
C CYS A 394 -6.47 -25.00 -7.11
N VAL A 395 -5.13 -24.88 -7.12
CA VAL A 395 -4.24 -25.23 -8.23
C VAL A 395 -3.03 -25.98 -7.67
N ASP A 396 -2.73 -27.16 -8.23
CA ASP A 396 -1.56 -27.95 -7.85
C ASP A 396 -0.45 -27.80 -8.90
N LEU A 397 0.79 -27.57 -8.43
CA LEU A 397 1.93 -27.32 -9.30
C LEU A 397 3.17 -28.10 -8.84
N ALA A 398 3.81 -28.83 -9.73
CA ALA A 398 5.18 -29.30 -9.52
C ALA A 398 6.17 -28.23 -10.01
N ILE A 399 7.07 -27.79 -9.13
CA ILE A 399 8.05 -26.75 -9.46
C ILE A 399 9.46 -27.27 -9.19
N ALA A 400 10.29 -27.31 -10.22
CA ALA A 400 11.69 -27.73 -10.13
C ALA A 400 12.54 -26.76 -9.28
N PRO A 401 13.70 -27.22 -8.74
CA PRO A 401 14.56 -26.40 -7.89
C PRO A 401 14.98 -25.09 -8.56
N GLY A 402 14.78 -23.96 -7.88
CA GLY A 402 15.19 -22.65 -8.36
C GLY A 402 14.30 -22.04 -9.45
N PHE A 403 13.33 -22.80 -9.98
CA PHE A 403 12.34 -22.33 -10.96
C PHE A 403 11.20 -21.57 -10.31
N GLU A 404 10.54 -20.74 -11.10
CA GLU A 404 9.38 -19.94 -10.73
C GLU A 404 8.21 -20.26 -11.67
N ARG A 405 7.00 -20.25 -11.13
CA ARG A 405 5.73 -20.40 -11.86
C ARG A 405 4.83 -19.21 -11.59
N SER A 406 4.08 -18.80 -12.60
CA SER A 406 3.09 -17.74 -12.52
C SER A 406 1.68 -18.34 -12.56
N VAL A 407 0.88 -18.14 -11.51
CA VAL A 407 -0.55 -18.50 -11.49
C VAL A 407 -1.37 -17.23 -11.63
N GLN A 408 -2.27 -17.18 -12.61
CA GLN A 408 -3.13 -16.02 -12.84
C GLN A 408 -4.59 -16.46 -12.96
N ILE A 409 -5.46 -15.87 -12.14
CA ILE A 409 -6.90 -16.02 -12.20
C ILE A 409 -7.45 -14.79 -12.91
N LEU A 410 -8.09 -15.02 -14.05
CA LEU A 410 -8.75 -13.99 -14.83
C LEU A 410 -10.24 -13.96 -14.46
N TYR A 411 -10.73 -12.79 -14.11
CA TYR A 411 -12.13 -12.53 -13.79
C TYR A 411 -12.82 -11.78 -14.92
N GLY A 412 -14.16 -11.84 -14.92
CA GLY A 412 -15.02 -11.09 -15.82
C GLY A 412 -15.51 -11.91 -17.01
N ASP A 413 -16.31 -11.25 -17.85
CA ASP A 413 -16.88 -11.85 -19.06
C ASP A 413 -16.08 -11.41 -20.30
N PRO A 414 -15.46 -12.33 -21.06
CA PRO A 414 -14.73 -11.99 -22.29
C PRO A 414 -15.59 -11.29 -23.37
N SER A 415 -16.92 -11.33 -23.26
CA SER A 415 -17.83 -10.73 -24.23
C SER A 415 -18.07 -9.23 -24.03
N GLN A 416 -17.62 -8.63 -22.93
CA GLN A 416 -17.85 -7.21 -22.62
C GLN A 416 -16.71 -6.30 -23.09
N ALA A 417 -16.55 -6.17 -24.41
CA ALA A 417 -15.72 -5.10 -24.97
C ALA A 417 -16.49 -3.76 -24.90
N VAL A 418 -16.25 -2.98 -23.84
CA VAL A 418 -16.84 -1.64 -23.70
C VAL A 418 -15.90 -0.62 -24.33
N SER A 419 -16.38 0.16 -25.30
CA SER A 419 -15.65 1.33 -25.80
C SER A 419 -15.72 2.44 -24.74
N VAL A 420 -14.56 2.87 -24.24
CA VAL A 420 -14.49 3.88 -23.18
C VAL A 420 -13.99 5.20 -23.77
N ASP A 421 -14.76 6.27 -23.57
CA ASP A 421 -14.25 7.61 -23.87
C ASP A 421 -13.18 7.98 -22.85
N VAL A 422 -11.97 8.28 -23.32
CA VAL A 422 -10.84 8.72 -22.47
C VAL A 422 -10.73 10.24 -22.36
N SER A 423 -11.63 11.00 -23.00
CA SER A 423 -11.60 12.46 -23.05
C SER A 423 -11.58 13.11 -21.67
N GLU A 424 -10.93 14.26 -21.58
CA GLU A 424 -10.88 15.12 -20.39
C GLU A 424 -12.04 16.13 -20.41
N SER A 425 -13.24 15.70 -20.81
CA SER A 425 -14.37 16.58 -21.09
C SER A 425 -15.10 17.11 -19.83
N ASP A 426 -14.78 16.57 -18.65
CA ASP A 426 -15.31 17.06 -17.39
C ASP A 426 -14.64 18.40 -17.01
N LEU A 427 -15.41 19.48 -17.12
CA LEU A 427 -14.99 20.83 -16.76
C LEU A 427 -14.61 20.94 -15.28
N GLN A 428 -15.33 20.26 -14.38
CA GLN A 428 -15.05 20.30 -12.95
C GLN A 428 -13.70 19.64 -12.66
N ALA A 429 -13.48 18.43 -13.20
CA ALA A 429 -12.19 17.75 -13.09
C ALA A 429 -11.05 18.62 -13.65
N SER A 430 -11.25 19.22 -14.82
CA SER A 430 -10.26 20.09 -15.47
C SER A 430 -9.86 21.30 -14.62
N VAL A 431 -10.84 22.00 -14.03
CA VAL A 431 -10.58 23.12 -13.12
C VAL A 431 -9.85 22.66 -11.86
N ILE A 432 -10.28 21.55 -11.27
CA ILE A 432 -9.63 20.98 -10.07
C ILE A 432 -8.18 20.63 -10.37
N ARG A 433 -7.91 19.92 -11.47
CA ARG A 433 -6.55 19.51 -11.86
C ARG A 433 -5.66 20.73 -12.15
N PHE A 434 -6.18 21.75 -12.83
CA PHE A 434 -5.45 23.00 -13.04
C PHE A 434 -5.07 23.69 -11.72
N LEU A 435 -6.01 23.78 -10.76
CA LEU A 435 -5.76 24.40 -9.46
C LEU A 435 -4.77 23.58 -8.61
N SER A 436 -4.86 22.25 -8.64
CA SER A 436 -3.89 21.35 -7.99
C SER A 436 -2.49 21.50 -8.60
N ASP A 437 -2.38 21.51 -9.92
CA ASP A 437 -1.12 21.73 -10.63
C ASP A 437 -0.50 23.09 -10.26
N PHE A 438 -1.30 24.15 -10.19
CA PHE A 438 -0.83 25.48 -9.81
C PHE A 438 -0.39 25.52 -8.33
N ARG A 439 -1.15 24.90 -7.43
CA ARG A 439 -0.79 24.75 -6.01
C ARG A 439 0.56 24.05 -5.89
N ASP A 440 0.70 22.91 -6.55
CA ASP A 440 1.87 22.04 -6.40
C ASP A 440 3.09 22.62 -7.08
N ASN A 441 2.99 23.08 -8.32
CA ASN A 441 4.14 23.53 -9.09
C ASN A 441 4.52 25.00 -8.87
N THR A 442 3.59 25.83 -8.40
CA THR A 442 3.81 27.28 -8.24
C THR A 442 3.74 27.73 -6.79
N LEU A 443 2.62 27.48 -6.09
CA LEU A 443 2.43 28.02 -4.74
C LEU A 443 3.31 27.36 -3.69
N SER A 444 3.56 26.05 -3.80
CA SER A 444 4.36 25.28 -2.84
C SER A 444 5.83 25.72 -2.79
N ARG A 445 6.32 26.42 -3.84
CA ARG A 445 7.71 26.88 -3.96
C ARG A 445 7.95 28.28 -3.38
N SER A 446 6.90 28.97 -2.93
CA SER A 446 7.01 30.30 -2.35
C SER A 446 6.79 30.26 -0.82
N PRO A 447 7.75 30.75 -0.01
CA PRO A 447 7.62 30.75 1.45
C PRO A 447 6.49 31.67 1.96
N TYR A 448 5.98 32.58 1.13
CA TYR A 448 4.92 33.52 1.50
C TYR A 448 3.50 32.96 1.27
N THR A 449 3.35 31.83 0.57
CA THR A 449 2.05 31.27 0.13
C THR A 449 1.63 30.02 0.90
N GLU A 450 2.50 29.44 1.72
CA GLU A 450 2.22 28.23 2.52
C GLU A 450 1.04 28.44 3.50
N LYS A 451 0.93 29.64 4.10
CA LYS A 451 -0.22 30.02 4.94
C LYS A 451 -1.54 30.17 4.18
N ALA A 452 -1.47 30.53 2.89
CA ALA A 452 -2.66 30.68 2.05
C ALA A 452 -3.22 29.31 1.61
N VAL A 453 -2.36 28.30 1.46
CA VAL A 453 -2.77 26.91 1.19
C VAL A 453 -3.47 26.31 2.42
N VAL A 454 -2.96 26.56 3.63
CA VAL A 454 -3.63 26.15 4.88
C VAL A 454 -5.00 26.83 5.03
N LEU A 455 -5.11 28.10 4.64
CA LEU A 455 -6.39 28.84 4.64
C LEU A 455 -7.39 28.27 3.61
N PHE A 456 -6.92 27.82 2.44
CA PHE A 456 -7.73 27.18 1.40
C PHE A 456 -8.38 25.88 1.89
N TYR A 457 -7.64 25.08 2.67
CA TYR A 457 -8.18 23.87 3.30
C TYR A 457 -9.01 24.15 4.57
N GLY A 458 -8.58 25.11 5.39
CA GLY A 458 -9.25 25.50 6.64
C GLY A 458 -10.60 26.17 6.46
N LEU A 459 -10.87 26.81 5.31
CA LEU A 459 -12.17 27.41 4.97
C LEU A 459 -13.18 26.42 4.38
N GLY A 460 -12.95 25.10 4.54
CA GLY A 460 -13.90 24.08 4.15
C GLY A 460 -13.93 23.88 2.64
N GLY A 461 -12.74 23.66 2.07
CA GLY A 461 -12.55 23.33 0.66
C GLY A 461 -13.75 22.59 0.11
N VAL A 462 -14.37 23.16 -0.93
CA VAL A 462 -15.48 22.60 -1.73
C VAL A 462 -16.92 23.05 -1.40
N LYS A 463 -17.27 23.81 -0.34
CA LYS A 463 -18.68 24.32 -0.28
C LYS A 463 -19.05 25.38 -1.34
N GLY A 464 -18.08 25.84 -2.13
CA GLY A 464 -18.34 26.61 -3.34
C GLY A 464 -17.12 26.61 -4.25
N VAL A 465 -17.18 25.82 -5.33
CA VAL A 465 -16.14 25.79 -6.38
C VAL A 465 -15.85 27.20 -6.90
N GLY A 466 -16.84 28.10 -6.90
CA GLY A 466 -16.67 29.51 -7.24
C GLY A 466 -15.82 30.33 -6.25
N LEU A 467 -15.94 30.09 -4.94
CA LEU A 467 -15.22 30.85 -3.90
C LEU A 467 -13.76 30.37 -3.75
N GLY A 468 -13.50 29.07 -3.91
CA GLY A 468 -12.13 28.53 -3.90
C GLY A 468 -11.33 28.97 -5.12
N ALA A 469 -11.96 28.98 -6.31
CA ALA A 469 -11.35 29.50 -7.53
C ALA A 469 -11.13 31.02 -7.45
N LEU A 470 -12.09 31.78 -6.91
CA LEU A 470 -11.92 33.22 -6.63
C LEU A 470 -10.81 33.50 -5.62
N GLY A 471 -10.65 32.67 -4.59
CA GLY A 471 -9.54 32.78 -3.62
C GLY A 471 -8.18 32.55 -4.28
N MET A 472 -8.05 31.52 -5.12
CA MET A 472 -6.83 31.22 -5.87
C MET A 472 -6.53 32.27 -6.95
N ILE A 473 -7.54 32.82 -7.63
CA ILE A 473 -7.39 33.95 -8.55
C ILE A 473 -7.01 35.21 -7.76
N ALA A 474 -7.66 35.51 -6.64
CA ALA A 474 -7.36 36.69 -5.81
C ALA A 474 -5.97 36.62 -5.16
N LEU A 475 -5.45 35.43 -4.84
CA LEU A 475 -4.08 35.22 -4.34
C LEU A 475 -3.03 35.10 -5.46
N GLY A 476 -3.40 34.51 -6.60
CA GLY A 476 -2.53 34.29 -7.75
C GLY A 476 -2.34 35.53 -8.63
N LEU A 477 -3.37 36.37 -8.79
CA LEU A 477 -3.32 37.57 -9.62
C LEU A 477 -2.29 38.61 -9.12
N PRO A 478 -2.17 38.90 -7.80
CA PRO A 478 -1.11 39.79 -7.29
C PRO A 478 0.30 39.22 -7.52
N VAL A 479 0.48 37.91 -7.36
CA VAL A 479 1.76 37.22 -7.60
C VAL A 479 2.13 37.23 -9.08
N LEU A 480 1.15 36.99 -9.97
CA LEU A 480 1.32 37.06 -11.41
C LEU A 480 1.66 38.49 -11.86
N ILE A 481 0.97 39.51 -11.31
CA ILE A 481 1.25 40.93 -11.55
C ILE A 481 2.66 41.30 -11.07
N LEU A 482 3.10 40.80 -9.91
CA LEU A 482 4.45 41.02 -9.38
C LEU A 482 5.54 40.35 -10.24
N LEU A 483 5.32 39.13 -10.72
CA LEU A 483 6.25 38.41 -11.58
C LEU A 483 6.38 39.06 -12.98
N VAL A 484 5.26 39.48 -13.57
CA VAL A 484 5.24 40.21 -14.85
C VAL A 484 5.85 41.61 -14.69
N GLY A 485 5.60 42.28 -13.55
CA GLY A 485 6.19 43.58 -13.23
C GLY A 485 7.72 43.54 -13.05
N ARG A 486 8.26 42.48 -12.45
CA ARG A 486 9.72 42.27 -12.34
C ARG A 486 10.38 42.01 -13.70
N ARG A 487 9.74 41.23 -14.58
CA ARG A 487 10.24 40.97 -15.94
C ARG A 487 10.30 42.24 -16.81
N LYS A 488 9.34 43.16 -16.65
CA LYS A 488 9.37 44.48 -17.31
C LYS A 488 10.43 45.44 -16.76
N ARG A 489 10.82 45.31 -15.48
CA ARG A 489 11.93 46.11 -14.91
C ARG A 489 13.31 45.61 -15.33
N ALA A 490 13.47 44.30 -15.52
CA ALA A 490 14.73 43.72 -16.01
C ALA A 490 15.01 44.03 -17.51
N ASN A 491 13.97 44.34 -18.29
CA ASN A 491 14.07 44.67 -19.71
C ASN A 491 13.95 46.18 -20.03
N ARG A 492 14.09 47.07 -19.02
CA ARG A 492 14.25 48.50 -19.33
C ARG A 492 15.69 48.73 -19.79
N PRO A 493 15.92 49.25 -21.00
CA PRO A 493 17.27 49.62 -21.42
C PRO A 493 17.82 50.67 -20.45
N HIS A 494 19.04 50.46 -19.98
CA HIS A 494 19.79 51.49 -19.28
C HIS A 494 20.00 52.65 -20.24
N ASP A 495 19.38 53.79 -19.94
CA ASP A 495 19.74 55.07 -20.55
C ASP A 495 21.16 55.42 -20.08
N PRO A 496 22.13 55.65 -20.99
CA PRO A 496 23.44 56.15 -20.63
C PRO A 496 23.35 57.68 -20.52
N THR A 497 23.50 58.19 -19.31
CA THR A 497 23.92 59.58 -19.05
C THR A 497 25.18 59.56 -18.22
#